data_AF-A0A927NH12-F1
#
_entry.id   AF-A0A927NH12-F1
#
_cell.length_a   1.000
_cell.length_b   1.000
_cell.length_c   1.000
_cell.angle_alpha   90.00
_cell.angle_beta   90.00
_cell.angle_gamma   90.00
#
_symmetry.space_group_name_H-M   'P 1'
#
loop_
_entity.id
_entity.type
_entity.pdbx_description
1 polymer ?
#
loop_
_entity_poly.entity_id
_entity_poly.type
_entity_poly.pdbx_seq_one_letter_code
_entity_poly.pdbx_strand_id
1 'polypeptide(L)'
;MSKDAKTLKEEARKAKTRLKKGFWADCKENMEGRLESARKQGVNESKAGRYFAEQVSKEIAGVKEDDFYLRVKEMLLADGEVSDAIGRLTDKPYFDTLSYEEKQRYTLSLSERYLRALERFRRECEFENIDKKA
;
A
#
# COMPACT_ATOMS: atom_id res chain seq x y z
N MET A 1 7.64 8.88 -33.85
CA MET A 1 7.77 10.08 -33.00
C MET A 1 7.57 9.68 -31.54
N SER A 2 8.55 10.00 -30.69
CA SER A 2 8.84 9.40 -29.38
C SER A 2 7.71 9.46 -28.35
N LYS A 3 7.39 8.32 -27.73
CA LYS A 3 6.51 8.22 -26.55
C LYS A 3 7.16 8.84 -25.31
N ASP A 4 8.49 8.95 -25.26
CA ASP A 4 9.25 9.42 -24.09
C ASP A 4 9.14 10.93 -23.82
N ALA A 5 8.97 11.75 -24.87
CA ALA A 5 8.89 13.20 -24.74
C ALA A 5 7.54 13.68 -24.15
N LYS A 6 6.47 12.89 -24.32
CA LYS A 6 5.17 13.16 -23.69
C LYS A 6 5.26 12.92 -22.18
N THR A 7 5.90 11.83 -21.77
CA THR A 7 6.12 11.46 -20.37
C THR A 7 6.99 12.47 -19.63
N LEU A 8 8.11 12.92 -20.20
CA LEU A 8 9.00 13.90 -19.56
C LEU A 8 8.29 15.24 -19.33
N LYS A 9 7.50 15.72 -20.30
CA LYS A 9 6.76 16.98 -20.20
C LYS A 9 5.67 16.91 -19.14
N GLU A 10 5.01 15.76 -19.00
CA GLU A 10 4.01 15.51 -17.96
C GLU A 10 4.65 15.43 -16.57
N GLU A 11 5.76 14.72 -16.42
CA GLU A 11 6.55 14.66 -15.19
C GLU A 11 7.04 16.04 -14.75
N ALA A 12 7.58 16.84 -15.68
CA ALA A 12 8.00 18.21 -15.41
C ALA A 12 6.83 19.12 -14.99
N ARG A 13 5.63 18.93 -15.58
CA ARG A 13 4.42 19.66 -15.17
C ARG A 13 3.95 19.25 -13.77
N LYS A 14 3.99 17.96 -13.44
CA LYS A 14 3.69 17.46 -12.09
C LYS A 14 4.68 18.01 -11.07
N ALA A 15 5.98 17.98 -11.36
CA ALA A 15 7.01 18.56 -10.52
C ALA A 15 6.82 20.06 -10.30
N LYS A 16 6.53 20.83 -11.36
CA LYS A 16 6.23 22.27 -11.27
C LYS A 16 4.98 22.54 -10.43
N THR A 17 3.96 21.70 -10.53
CA THR A 17 2.73 21.81 -9.73
C THR A 17 3.01 21.55 -8.25
N ARG A 18 3.83 20.54 -7.93
CA ARG A 18 4.29 20.24 -6.56
C ARG A 18 5.05 21.42 -5.95
N LEU A 19 5.99 22.02 -6.70
CA LEU A 19 6.72 23.21 -6.27
C LEU A 19 5.79 24.40 -5.99
N LYS A 20 4.79 24.63 -6.85
CA LYS A 20 3.84 25.74 -6.68
C LYS A 20 2.87 25.56 -5.52
N LYS A 21 2.48 24.31 -5.21
CA LYS A 21 1.52 23.99 -4.15
C LYS A 21 2.17 23.82 -2.77
N GLY A 22 3.47 24.07 -2.63
CA GLY A 22 4.16 23.90 -1.35
C GLY A 22 4.28 22.44 -0.90
N PHE A 23 4.19 21.47 -1.82
CA PHE A 23 4.18 20.03 -1.53
C PHE A 23 5.35 19.61 -0.62
N TRP A 24 6.54 20.17 -0.81
CA TRP A 24 7.71 19.83 0.02
C TRP A 24 7.64 20.40 1.43
N ALA A 25 6.98 21.54 1.63
CA ALA A 25 6.76 22.10 2.95
C ALA A 25 5.73 21.27 3.71
N ASP A 26 4.61 20.93 3.06
CA ASP A 26 3.58 20.04 3.60
C ASP A 26 4.13 18.64 3.92
N CYS A 27 4.93 18.07 3.02
CA CYS A 27 5.56 16.77 3.22
C CYS A 27 6.54 16.78 4.39
N LYS A 28 7.29 17.88 4.57
CA LYS A 28 8.19 18.04 5.72
C LYS A 28 7.39 18.16 7.03
N GLU A 29 6.34 18.96 7.05
CA GLU A 29 5.47 19.14 8.22
C GLU A 29 4.77 17.83 8.60
N ASN A 30 4.23 17.10 7.61
CA ASN A 30 3.65 15.77 7.80
C ASN A 30 4.68 14.76 8.30
N MET A 31 5.91 14.77 7.78
CA MET A 31 6.98 13.90 8.29
C MET A 31 7.36 14.24 9.73
N GLU A 32 7.51 15.53 10.06
CA GLU A 32 7.86 15.99 11.41
C GLU A 32 6.75 15.64 12.41
N GLY A 33 5.48 15.89 12.07
CA GLY A 33 4.34 15.53 12.93
C GLY A 33 4.17 14.02 13.13
N ARG A 34 4.42 13.22 12.09
CA ARG A 34 4.37 11.74 12.18
C ARG A 34 5.57 11.17 12.93
N LEU A 35 6.77 11.74 12.79
CA LEU A 35 7.94 11.39 13.59
C LEU A 35 7.76 11.76 15.07
N GLU A 36 7.16 12.90 15.35
CA GLU A 36 6.83 13.30 16.73
C GLU A 36 5.79 12.36 17.35
N SER A 37 4.80 11.92 16.57
CA SER A 37 3.82 10.93 16.98
C SER A 37 4.47 9.56 17.24
N ALA A 38 5.39 9.12 16.36
CA ALA A 38 6.16 7.90 16.53
C ALA A 38 7.08 7.96 17.76
N ARG A 39 7.71 9.10 18.03
CA ARG A 39 8.51 9.36 19.25
C ARG A 39 7.66 9.20 20.51
N LYS A 40 6.47 9.81 20.54
CA LYS A 40 5.53 9.71 21.66
C LYS A 40 5.06 8.27 21.90
N GLN A 41 5.08 7.43 20.86
CA GLN A 41 4.68 6.02 20.91
C GLN A 41 5.87 5.06 21.16
N GLY A 42 7.09 5.57 21.27
CA GLY A 42 8.29 4.73 21.46
C GLY A 42 8.68 3.90 20.24
N VAL A 43 8.15 4.22 19.06
CA VAL A 43 8.49 3.55 17.79
C VAL A 43 9.82 4.09 17.26
N ASN A 44 10.65 3.22 16.72
CA ASN A 44 12.00 3.59 16.24
C ASN A 44 11.93 4.61 15.08
N GLU A 45 12.42 5.82 15.33
CA GLU A 45 12.43 6.96 14.39
C GLU A 45 13.05 6.63 13.03
N SER A 46 14.10 5.81 13.00
CA SER A 46 14.78 5.44 11.76
C SER A 46 13.93 4.51 10.89
N LYS A 47 13.10 3.66 11.51
CA LYS A 47 12.15 2.79 10.78
C LYS A 47 10.96 3.60 10.27
N ALA A 48 10.41 4.46 11.11
CA ALA A 48 9.30 5.35 10.75
C ALA A 48 9.69 6.30 9.61
N GLY A 49 10.87 6.92 9.68
CA GLY A 49 11.38 7.81 8.62
C GLY A 49 11.55 7.10 7.27
N ARG A 50 12.07 5.86 7.26
CA ARG A 50 12.16 5.05 6.03
C ARG A 50 10.79 4.71 5.45
N TYR A 51 9.84 4.33 6.30
CA TYR A 51 8.47 4.03 5.87
C TYR A 51 7.80 5.24 5.21
N PHE A 52 7.87 6.42 5.83
CA PHE A 52 7.25 7.62 5.27
C PHE A 52 7.95 8.10 3.99
N ALA A 53 9.28 7.99 3.90
CA ALA A 53 10.00 8.27 2.67
C ALA A 53 9.57 7.35 1.52
N GLU A 54 9.32 6.07 1.81
CA GLU A 54 8.81 5.11 0.82
C GLU A 54 7.38 5.48 0.37
N GLN A 55 6.50 5.88 1.29
CA GLN A 55 5.13 6.32 0.98
C GLN A 55 5.12 7.56 0.07
N VAL A 56 5.89 8.59 0.43
CA VAL A 56 6.03 9.81 -0.39
C VAL A 56 6.59 9.49 -1.78
N SER A 57 7.54 8.56 -1.86
CA SER A 57 8.09 8.10 -3.15
C SER A 57 7.02 7.41 -4.01
N LYS A 58 6.17 6.57 -3.41
CA LYS A 58 5.05 5.92 -4.11
C LYS A 58 4.01 6.94 -4.60
N GLU A 59 3.70 7.94 -3.78
CA GLU A 59 2.80 9.04 -4.15
C GLU A 59 3.37 9.87 -5.31
N ILE A 60 4.66 10.18 -5.28
CA ILE A 60 5.34 10.90 -6.36
C ILE A 60 5.30 10.10 -7.66
N ALA A 61 5.52 8.79 -7.58
CA ALA A 61 5.43 7.85 -8.71
C ALA A 61 4.00 7.66 -9.23
N GLY A 62 2.97 8.07 -8.46
CA GLY A 62 1.58 7.93 -8.84
C GLY A 62 1.14 6.47 -8.94
N VAL A 63 1.77 5.58 -8.16
CA VAL A 63 1.39 4.17 -8.09
C VAL A 63 -0.01 4.11 -7.50
N LYS A 64 -1.01 3.78 -8.33
CA LYS A 64 -2.36 3.50 -7.83
C LYS A 64 -2.31 2.32 -6.88
N GLU A 65 -3.06 2.41 -5.79
CA GLU A 65 -3.19 1.31 -4.86
C GLU A 65 -3.79 0.09 -5.57
N ASP A 66 -3.22 -1.09 -5.32
CA ASP A 66 -3.72 -2.35 -5.89
C ASP A 66 -5.14 -2.61 -5.34
N ASP A 67 -6.14 -2.75 -6.22
CA ASP A 67 -7.52 -3.05 -5.84
C ASP A 67 -7.60 -4.30 -4.94
N PHE A 68 -6.68 -5.25 -5.13
CA PHE A 68 -6.56 -6.41 -4.27
C PHE A 68 -6.17 -6.04 -2.84
N TYR A 69 -5.21 -5.13 -2.67
CA TYR A 69 -4.78 -4.66 -1.36
C TYR A 69 -5.92 -3.96 -0.62
N LEU A 70 -6.70 -3.14 -1.32
CA LEU A 70 -7.85 -2.45 -0.72
C LEU A 70 -8.89 -3.44 -0.18
N ARG A 71 -9.25 -4.47 -0.97
CA ARG A 71 -10.17 -5.52 -0.49
C ARG A 71 -9.61 -6.28 0.72
N VAL A 72 -8.32 -6.59 0.73
CA VAL A 72 -7.67 -7.25 1.88
C VAL A 72 -7.69 -6.33 3.10
N LYS A 73 -7.39 -5.05 2.93
CA LYS A 73 -7.42 -4.04 4.00
C LYS A 73 -8.81 -3.91 4.61
N GLU A 74 -9.85 -3.81 3.79
CA GLU A 74 -11.24 -3.78 4.25
C GLU A 74 -11.62 -5.03 5.04
N MET A 75 -11.23 -6.21 4.54
CA MET A 75 -11.46 -7.48 5.24
C MET A 75 -10.77 -7.52 6.61
N LEU A 76 -9.50 -7.13 6.68
CA LEU A 76 -8.72 -7.13 7.92
C LEU A 76 -9.25 -6.11 8.94
N LEU A 77 -9.77 -4.97 8.48
CA LEU A 77 -10.41 -3.97 9.33
C LEU A 77 -11.77 -4.44 9.89
N ALA A 78 -12.57 -5.12 9.07
CA ALA A 78 -13.92 -5.53 9.43
C ALA A 78 -13.94 -6.76 10.36
N ASP A 79 -13.19 -7.79 9.97
CA ASP A 79 -13.29 -9.16 10.52
C ASP A 79 -11.98 -9.66 11.19
N GLY A 80 -10.87 -8.94 11.05
CA GLY A 80 -9.57 -9.40 11.55
C GLY A 80 -8.93 -10.51 10.70
N GLU A 81 -7.97 -11.23 11.27
CA GLU A 81 -7.29 -12.35 10.60
C GLU A 81 -8.20 -13.59 10.55
N VAL A 82 -8.93 -13.76 9.44
CA VAL A 82 -9.85 -14.89 9.25
C VAL A 82 -9.12 -16.09 8.63
N SER A 83 -9.33 -17.30 9.16
CA SER A 83 -8.75 -18.54 8.61
C SER A 83 -9.19 -18.84 7.16
N ASP A 84 -10.32 -18.29 6.72
CA ASP A 84 -10.88 -18.41 5.37
C ASP A 84 -10.65 -17.15 4.50
N ALA A 85 -9.57 -16.39 4.76
CA ALA A 85 -9.25 -15.19 3.99
C ALA A 85 -9.05 -15.51 2.48
N ILE A 86 -8.36 -16.60 2.17
CA ILE A 86 -8.09 -17.01 0.78
C ILE A 86 -9.39 -17.39 0.06
N GLY A 87 -10.32 -18.12 0.70
CA GLY A 87 -11.59 -18.49 0.09
C GLY A 87 -12.51 -17.30 -0.18
N ARG A 88 -12.45 -16.26 0.68
CA ARG A 88 -13.17 -15.00 0.47
C ARG A 88 -12.56 -14.11 -0.62
N LEU A 89 -11.24 -14.13 -0.76
CA LEU A 89 -10.51 -13.36 -1.78
C LEU A 89 -10.50 -14.05 -3.14
N THR A 90 -10.83 -15.35 -3.20
CA THR A 90 -10.86 -16.13 -4.43
C THR A 90 -12.06 -15.73 -5.27
N ASP A 91 -11.81 -15.39 -6.54
CA ASP A 91 -12.86 -15.19 -7.53
C ASP A 91 -13.45 -16.56 -7.94
N LYS A 92 -14.44 -17.04 -7.18
CA LYS A 92 -15.14 -18.33 -7.39
C LYS A 92 -15.49 -18.63 -8.86
N PRO A 93 -16.14 -17.71 -9.63
CA PRO A 93 -16.52 -18.01 -11.00
C PRO A 93 -15.32 -18.23 -11.93
N TYR A 94 -14.20 -17.55 -11.69
CA TYR A 94 -12.97 -17.78 -12.45
C TYR A 94 -12.29 -19.06 -11.99
N PHE A 95 -12.20 -19.28 -10.68
CA PHE A 95 -11.58 -20.46 -10.09
C PHE A 95 -12.23 -21.75 -10.59
N ASP A 96 -13.56 -21.79 -10.71
CA ASP A 96 -14.29 -22.99 -11.14
C ASP A 96 -14.01 -23.38 -12.60
N THR A 97 -13.64 -22.42 -13.45
CA THR A 97 -13.27 -22.67 -14.86
C THR A 97 -11.87 -23.26 -15.04
N LEU A 98 -11.02 -23.19 -14.01
CA LEU A 98 -9.63 -23.63 -14.07
C LEU A 98 -9.49 -25.15 -13.88
N SER A 99 -8.46 -25.73 -14.50
CA SER A 99 -8.05 -27.11 -14.25
C SER A 99 -7.46 -27.29 -12.84
N TYR A 100 -7.30 -28.53 -12.38
CA TYR A 100 -6.75 -28.82 -11.06
C TYR A 100 -5.35 -28.21 -10.83
N GLU A 101 -4.45 -28.31 -11.80
CA GLU A 101 -3.10 -27.74 -11.69
C GLU A 101 -3.12 -26.21 -11.67
N GLU A 102 -4.00 -25.60 -12.47
CA GLU A 102 -4.18 -24.15 -12.50
C GLU A 102 -4.81 -23.63 -11.20
N LYS A 103 -5.75 -24.37 -10.60
CA LYS A 103 -6.32 -24.08 -9.28
C LYS A 103 -5.25 -24.11 -8.20
N GLN A 104 -4.33 -25.07 -8.23
CA GLN A 104 -3.22 -25.12 -7.28
C GLN A 104 -2.28 -23.92 -7.43
N ARG A 105 -1.89 -23.58 -8.67
CA ARG A 105 -1.05 -22.40 -8.93
C ARG A 105 -1.74 -21.10 -8.54
N TYR A 106 -3.02 -20.95 -8.88
CA TYR A 106 -3.83 -19.79 -8.51
C TYR A 106 -3.87 -19.63 -7.00
N THR A 107 -4.20 -20.69 -6.26
CA THR A 107 -4.26 -20.68 -4.79
C THR A 107 -2.92 -20.27 -4.17
N LEU A 108 -1.80 -20.82 -4.68
CA LEU A 108 -0.46 -20.48 -4.20
C LEU A 108 -0.15 -19.00 -4.45
N SER A 109 -0.38 -18.51 -5.67
CA SER A 109 -0.16 -17.10 -6.01
C SER A 109 -1.02 -16.15 -5.18
N LEU A 110 -2.26 -16.53 -4.90
CA LEU A 110 -3.19 -15.76 -4.09
C LEU A 110 -2.71 -15.69 -2.64
N SER A 111 -2.20 -16.80 -2.10
CA SER A 111 -1.61 -16.83 -0.76
C SER A 111 -0.38 -15.94 -0.64
N GLU A 112 0.51 -15.94 -1.63
CA GLU A 112 1.69 -15.05 -1.64
C GLU A 112 1.28 -13.58 -1.68
N ARG A 113 0.30 -13.24 -2.54
CA ARG A 113 -0.23 -11.87 -2.63
C ARG A 113 -0.88 -11.44 -1.32
N TYR A 114 -1.64 -12.33 -0.67
CA TYR A 114 -2.24 -12.06 0.62
C TYR A 114 -1.19 -11.82 1.71
N LEU A 115 -0.13 -12.64 1.78
CA LEU A 115 0.96 -12.45 2.74
C LEU A 115 1.65 -11.10 2.56
N ARG A 116 1.92 -10.69 1.31
CA ARG A 116 2.48 -9.37 1.01
C ARG A 116 1.54 -8.23 1.44
N ALA A 117 0.24 -8.39 1.21
CA ALA A 117 -0.76 -7.44 1.65
C ALA A 117 -0.84 -7.35 3.18
N LEU A 118 -0.74 -8.48 3.88
CA LEU A 118 -0.75 -8.55 5.34
C LEU A 118 0.50 -7.91 5.95
N GLU A 119 1.68 -8.15 5.38
CA GLU A 119 2.92 -7.46 5.80
C GLU A 119 2.80 -5.95 5.63
N ARG A 120 2.24 -5.51 4.51
CA ARG A 120 1.99 -4.09 4.24
C ARG A 120 1.01 -3.51 5.25
N PHE A 121 -0.12 -4.18 5.49
CA PHE A 121 -1.13 -3.77 6.46
C PHE A 121 -0.57 -3.74 7.89
N ARG A 122 0.28 -4.69 8.27
CA ARG A 122 0.94 -4.72 9.58
C ARG A 122 1.87 -3.52 9.77
N ARG A 123 2.63 -3.13 8.74
CA ARG A 123 3.43 -1.90 8.76
C ARG A 123 2.52 -0.68 8.87
N GLU A 124 1.43 -0.63 8.11
CA GLU A 124 0.44 0.46 8.21
C GLU A 124 -0.16 0.56 9.62
N CYS A 125 -0.57 -0.54 10.25
CA CYS A 125 -1.03 -0.53 11.64
C CYS A 125 0.04 -0.02 12.63
N GLU A 126 1.30 -0.43 12.45
CA GLU A 126 2.41 -0.02 13.33
C GLU A 126 2.71 1.48 13.25
N PHE A 127 2.51 2.11 12.09
CA PHE A 127 2.86 3.52 11.88
C PHE A 127 1.65 4.47 11.80
N GLU A 128 0.44 3.96 11.57
CA GLU A 128 -0.76 4.78 11.33
C GLU A 128 -1.85 4.61 12.39
N ASN A 129 -1.59 3.87 13.49
CA ASN A 129 -2.55 3.67 14.58
C ASN A 129 -3.91 3.14 14.09
N ILE A 130 -3.88 2.23 13.12
CA ILE A 130 -5.07 1.52 12.72
C ILE A 130 -5.39 0.52 13.83
N ASP A 131 -6.46 0.77 14.60
CA ASP A 131 -6.95 -0.15 15.62
C ASP A 131 -7.26 -1.50 14.98
N LYS A 132 -6.45 -2.50 15.32
CA LYS A 132 -6.73 -3.88 14.95
C LYS A 132 -7.94 -4.32 15.74
N LYS A 133 -9.01 -4.68 15.03
CA LYS A 133 -10.13 -5.39 15.66
C LYS A 133 -9.62 -6.77 16.08
N ALA A 134 -9.65 -7.03 17.39
CA ALA A 134 -9.18 -8.26 18.01
C ALA A 134 -10.18 -9.41 17.85
#